data_AF-A0A9Q0PGF1-F1
#
_entry.id   AF-A0A9Q0PGF1-F1
#
_cell.length_a   1.000
_cell.length_b   1.000
_cell.length_c   1.000
_cell.angle_alpha   90.00
_cell.angle_beta   90.00
_cell.angle_gamma   90.00
#
_symmetry.space_group_name_H-M   'P 1'
#
loop_
_entity.id
_entity.type
_entity.pdbx_description
1 polymer ?
#
loop_
_entity_poly.entity_id
_entity_poly.type
_entity_poly.pdbx_seq_one_letter_code
_entity_poly.pdbx_strand_id
1 'polypeptide(L)'
;MDKKGEIALAQMRKAVQNLGGSTERYGDPTLTRFLKARSMNPEKAAKMFVQWQTWRASFVPNGFIPESQIPDELASRKAYLQGLSKDGYPVLIFKGSRHFPCKDHLQCKRFVVYMLDKAVARAIKEHEIGNEKFIVLVDLRQLTYKNFDPRGLINAVQFMQVIFLVYFFLLTKIKRKIVK
;
A
#
# COMPACT_ATOMS: atom_id res chain seq x y z
N MET A 1 -0.58 16.46 -18.10
CA MET A 1 -1.18 16.86 -16.80
C MET A 1 -1.83 18.22 -17.00
N ASP A 2 -2.86 18.59 -16.25
CA ASP A 2 -3.44 19.93 -16.37
C ASP A 2 -2.56 20.97 -15.64
N LYS A 3 -2.66 22.24 -16.05
CA LYS A 3 -1.89 23.36 -15.46
C LYS A 3 -2.06 23.46 -13.94
N LYS A 4 -3.23 23.05 -13.43
CA LYS A 4 -3.54 23.00 -11.99
C LYS A 4 -2.73 21.92 -11.26
N GLY A 5 -2.56 20.74 -11.86
CA GLY A 5 -1.74 19.66 -11.31
C GLY A 5 -0.26 20.02 -11.20
N GLU A 6 0.29 20.69 -12.21
CA GLU A 6 1.69 21.17 -12.20
C GLU A 6 1.94 22.18 -11.08
N ILE A 7 1.01 23.14 -10.91
CA ILE A 7 1.07 24.12 -9.80
C ILE A 7 1.02 23.40 -8.45
N ALA A 8 0.13 22.42 -8.29
CA ALA A 8 -0.01 21.67 -7.04
C ALA A 8 1.25 20.85 -6.71
N LEU A 9 1.92 20.29 -7.72
CA LEU A 9 3.20 19.59 -7.55
C LEU A 9 4.31 20.52 -7.10
N ALA A 10 4.46 21.68 -7.76
CA ALA A 10 5.46 22.67 -7.37
C ALA A 10 5.23 23.14 -5.92
N GLN A 11 3.98 23.42 -5.55
CA GLN A 11 3.60 23.78 -4.18
C GLN A 11 3.90 22.64 -3.19
N MET A 12 3.60 21.39 -3.55
CA MET A 12 3.87 20.24 -2.68
C MET A 12 5.37 20.07 -2.47
N ARG A 13 6.19 20.16 -3.52
CA ARG A 13 7.66 20.06 -3.43
C ARG A 13 8.22 21.11 -2.47
N LYS A 14 7.77 22.37 -2.58
CA LYS A 14 8.14 23.44 -1.65
C LYS A 14 7.69 23.17 -0.21
N ALA A 15 6.46 22.70 -0.03
CA ALA A 15 5.94 22.34 1.30
C ALA A 15 6.71 21.17 1.94
N VAL A 16 7.15 20.18 1.15
CA VAL A 16 8.00 19.09 1.65
C VAL A 16 9.36 19.62 2.13
N GLN A 17 9.99 20.53 1.38
CA GLN A 17 11.25 21.17 1.79
C GLN A 17 11.08 21.96 3.10
N ASN A 18 10.00 22.73 3.24
CA ASN A 18 9.69 23.47 4.46
C ASN A 18 9.49 22.58 5.69
N LEU A 19 9.06 21.33 5.48
CA LEU A 19 8.90 20.31 6.53
C LEU A 19 10.20 19.54 6.83
N GLY A 20 11.32 19.89 6.18
CA GLY A 20 12.61 19.20 6.33
C GLY A 20 12.72 17.87 5.57
N GLY A 21 11.79 17.58 4.65
CA GLY A 21 11.85 16.40 3.79
C GLY A 21 12.51 16.68 2.42
N SER A 22 12.71 15.63 1.63
CA SER A 22 13.23 15.73 0.25
C SER A 22 12.37 14.93 -0.74
N THR A 23 12.17 15.47 -1.94
CA THR A 23 11.43 14.81 -3.02
C THR A 23 12.34 14.27 -4.14
N GLU A 24 13.67 14.41 -4.04
CA GLU A 24 14.62 14.11 -5.12
C GLU A 24 14.57 12.66 -5.59
N ARG A 25 14.35 11.72 -4.66
CA ARG A 25 14.25 10.28 -4.97
C ARG A 25 12.92 9.88 -5.61
N TYR A 26 11.98 10.81 -5.77
CA TYR A 26 10.60 10.51 -6.15
C TYR A 26 10.13 11.39 -7.32
N GLY A 27 9.72 10.73 -8.40
CA GLY A 27 9.17 11.42 -9.58
C GLY A 27 7.77 11.99 -9.36
N ASP A 28 7.35 12.85 -10.29
CA ASP A 28 6.02 13.48 -10.29
C ASP A 28 4.86 12.50 -10.14
N PRO A 29 4.88 11.30 -10.76
CA PRO A 29 3.78 10.36 -10.60
C PRO A 29 3.63 9.87 -9.14
N THR A 30 4.73 9.75 -8.39
CA THR A 30 4.67 9.42 -6.95
C THR A 30 4.08 10.55 -6.13
N LEU A 31 4.56 11.78 -6.32
CA LEU A 31 4.04 12.95 -5.60
C LEU A 31 2.57 13.21 -5.93
N THR A 32 2.19 12.98 -7.19
CA THR A 32 0.80 13.09 -7.66
C THR A 32 -0.12 12.12 -6.91
N ARG A 33 0.36 10.94 -6.47
CA ARG A 33 -0.44 10.04 -5.63
C ARG A 33 -0.77 10.67 -4.28
N PHE A 34 0.20 11.31 -3.64
CA PHE A 34 -0.02 12.01 -2.36
C PHE A 34 -0.97 13.20 -2.52
N LEU A 35 -0.80 13.97 -3.60
CA LEU A 35 -1.71 15.06 -3.95
C LEU A 35 -3.13 14.57 -4.15
N LYS A 36 -3.32 13.55 -5.02
CA LYS A 36 -4.61 12.92 -5.22
C LYS A 36 -5.17 12.56 -3.85
N ALA A 37 -4.41 11.85 -2.99
CA ALA A 37 -4.82 11.32 -1.67
C ALA A 37 -5.33 12.37 -0.68
N ARG A 38 -5.02 13.62 -0.95
CA ARG A 38 -5.40 14.77 -0.15
C ARG A 38 -6.20 15.79 -0.96
N SER A 39 -6.97 15.31 -1.94
CA SER A 39 -7.85 16.13 -2.77
C SER A 39 -7.12 17.29 -3.45
N MET A 40 -5.92 17.03 -3.94
CA MET A 40 -5.00 17.99 -4.55
C MET A 40 -4.57 19.14 -3.62
N ASN A 41 -4.66 18.97 -2.29
CA ASN A 41 -4.14 19.94 -1.32
C ASN A 41 -2.63 19.71 -1.09
N PRO A 42 -1.74 20.63 -1.49
CA PRO A 42 -0.29 20.45 -1.42
C PRO A 42 0.26 20.31 0.00
N GLU A 43 -0.26 21.07 0.97
CA GLU A 43 0.24 21.07 2.35
C GLU A 43 -0.07 19.76 3.07
N LYS A 44 -1.32 19.28 2.94
CA LYS A 44 -1.74 17.98 3.48
C LYS A 44 -1.01 16.83 2.80
N ALA A 45 -0.79 16.92 1.49
CA ALA A 45 -0.03 15.93 0.74
C ALA A 45 1.43 15.88 1.20
N ALA A 46 2.07 17.04 1.35
CA ALA A 46 3.44 17.15 1.83
C ALA A 46 3.61 16.59 3.24
N LYS A 47 2.70 16.94 4.17
CA LYS A 47 2.72 16.38 5.54
C LYS A 47 2.61 14.85 5.53
N MET A 48 1.70 14.31 4.72
CA MET A 48 1.55 12.86 4.59
C MET A 48 2.79 12.20 3.97
N PHE A 49 3.38 12.84 2.96
CA PHE A 49 4.60 12.36 2.29
C PHE A 49 5.78 12.29 3.26
N VAL A 50 6.04 13.35 4.03
CA VAL A 50 7.12 13.37 5.01
C VAL A 50 6.90 12.32 6.11
N GLN A 51 5.66 12.19 6.62
CA GLN A 51 5.32 11.14 7.58
C GLN A 51 5.60 9.74 7.03
N TRP A 52 5.22 9.50 5.77
CA TRP A 52 5.49 8.23 5.09
C TRP A 52 6.99 7.98 4.91
N GLN A 53 7.78 8.99 4.53
CA GLN A 53 9.23 8.87 4.41
C GLN A 53 9.89 8.50 5.75
N THR A 54 9.53 9.21 6.83
CA THR A 54 10.03 8.93 8.19
C THR A 54 9.66 7.51 8.64
N TRP A 55 8.43 7.08 8.34
CA TRP A 55 7.99 5.72 8.63
C TRP A 55 8.78 4.68 7.81
N ARG A 56 8.97 4.90 6.49
CA ARG A 56 9.78 3.99 5.65
C ARG A 56 11.22 3.88 6.15
N ALA A 57 11.84 5.00 6.50
CA ALA A 57 13.22 5.02 7.00
C ALA A 57 13.38 4.25 8.32
N SER A 58 12.41 4.32 9.21
CA SER A 58 12.45 3.61 10.51
C SER A 58 12.00 2.15 10.42
N PHE A 59 10.98 1.84 9.62
CA PHE A 59 10.39 0.49 9.56
C PHE A 59 11.08 -0.43 8.53
N VAL A 60 11.65 0.15 7.46
CA VAL A 60 12.30 -0.57 6.36
C VAL A 60 13.67 0.06 6.05
N PRO A 61 14.62 0.05 7.01
CA PRO A 61 15.87 0.80 6.90
C PRO A 61 16.73 0.34 5.72
N ASN A 62 16.69 -0.95 5.38
CA ASN A 62 17.44 -1.53 4.27
C ASN A 62 16.74 -1.38 2.91
N GLY A 63 15.60 -0.68 2.85
CA GLY A 63 14.78 -0.54 1.65
C GLY A 63 13.91 -1.75 1.31
N PHE A 64 14.17 -2.92 1.90
CA PHE A 64 13.35 -4.13 1.79
C PHE A 64 13.24 -4.88 3.12
N ILE A 65 12.22 -5.74 3.23
CA ILE A 65 12.06 -6.69 4.34
C ILE A 65 12.64 -8.04 3.92
N PRO A 66 13.66 -8.58 4.61
CA PRO A 66 14.19 -9.91 4.33
C PRO A 66 13.23 -11.01 4.81
N GLU A 67 13.21 -12.14 4.11
CA GLU A 67 12.32 -13.28 4.42
C GLU A 67 12.61 -13.90 5.79
N SER A 68 13.85 -13.81 6.26
CA SER A 68 14.25 -14.22 7.62
C SER A 68 13.55 -13.45 8.73
N GLN A 69 12.99 -12.27 8.46
CA GLN A 69 12.21 -11.49 9.42
C GLN A 69 10.71 -11.82 9.38
N ILE A 70 10.27 -12.70 8.48
CA ILE A 70 8.86 -13.08 8.28
C ILE A 70 8.62 -14.60 8.09
N PRO A 71 9.33 -15.50 8.81
CA PRO A 71 9.28 -16.94 8.53
C PRO A 71 7.89 -17.56 8.75
N ASP A 72 7.17 -17.22 9.82
CA ASP A 72 5.87 -17.86 10.12
C ASP A 72 4.79 -17.39 9.14
N GLU A 73 4.81 -16.10 8.82
CA GLU A 73 3.92 -15.49 7.85
C GLU A 73 4.13 -16.09 6.44
N LEU A 74 5.37 -16.36 6.04
CA LEU A 74 5.67 -17.05 4.79
C LEU A 74 5.28 -18.54 4.83
N ALA A 75 5.54 -19.22 5.95
CA ALA A 75 5.22 -20.63 6.14
C ALA A 75 3.71 -20.90 6.01
N SER A 76 2.86 -19.93 6.42
CA SER A 76 1.41 -20.01 6.25
C SER A 76 0.97 -20.14 4.77
N ARG A 77 1.80 -19.68 3.82
CA ARG A 77 1.52 -19.68 2.37
C ARG A 77 0.12 -19.13 2.08
N LYS A 78 -0.26 -18.05 2.77
CA LYS A 78 -1.58 -17.41 2.66
C LYS A 78 -1.67 -16.38 1.55
N ALA A 79 -0.54 -15.98 0.95
CA ALA A 79 -0.54 -15.02 -0.14
C ALA A 79 0.36 -15.45 -1.30
N TYR A 80 -0.05 -15.09 -2.51
CA TYR A 80 0.59 -15.47 -3.76
C TYR A 80 0.59 -14.29 -4.71
N LEU A 81 1.77 -13.92 -5.22
CA LEU A 81 1.88 -12.92 -6.27
C LEU A 81 1.87 -13.60 -7.64
N GLN A 82 0.76 -13.46 -8.35
CA GLN A 82 0.58 -13.97 -9.71
C GLN A 82 1.14 -13.00 -10.76
N GLY A 83 0.99 -13.38 -12.04
CA GLY A 83 1.27 -12.52 -13.17
C GLY A 83 0.40 -11.25 -13.20
N LEU A 84 0.51 -10.52 -14.30
CA LEU A 84 -0.27 -9.31 -14.49
C LEU A 84 -1.67 -9.62 -15.03
N SER A 85 -2.62 -8.75 -14.72
CA SER A 85 -3.94 -8.75 -15.35
C SER A 85 -3.84 -8.30 -16.81
N LYS A 86 -4.96 -8.41 -17.55
CA LYS A 86 -5.08 -7.88 -18.92
C LYS A 86 -4.75 -6.39 -19.03
N ASP A 87 -4.93 -5.65 -17.93
CA ASP A 87 -4.68 -4.21 -17.83
C ASP A 87 -3.29 -3.89 -17.24
N GLY A 88 -2.39 -4.88 -17.12
CA GLY A 88 -1.02 -4.68 -16.62
C GLY A 88 -0.87 -4.60 -15.10
N TYR A 89 -1.91 -4.91 -14.32
CA TYR A 89 -1.84 -4.81 -12.85
C TYR A 89 -1.42 -6.12 -12.21
N PRO A 90 -0.43 -6.13 -11.28
CA PRO A 90 -0.06 -7.33 -10.53
C PRO A 90 -1.24 -7.85 -9.71
N VAL A 91 -1.42 -9.17 -9.76
CA VAL A 91 -2.51 -9.85 -9.05
C VAL A 91 -1.97 -10.56 -7.81
N LEU A 92 -2.41 -10.12 -6.63
CA LEU A 92 -2.17 -10.78 -5.36
C LEU A 92 -3.36 -11.67 -5.02
N ILE A 93 -3.13 -12.96 -4.79
CA ILE A 93 -4.15 -13.89 -4.31
C ILE A 93 -3.91 -14.16 -2.83
N PHE A 94 -4.92 -13.91 -2.00
CA PHE A 94 -4.90 -14.18 -0.57
C PHE A 94 -5.87 -15.32 -0.22
N LYS A 95 -5.38 -16.40 0.40
CA LYS A 95 -6.18 -17.55 0.83
C LYS A 95 -6.61 -17.37 2.28
N GLY A 96 -7.89 -17.06 2.48
CA GLY A 96 -8.47 -16.85 3.82
C GLY A 96 -8.40 -18.08 4.72
N SER A 97 -8.55 -19.29 4.17
CA SER A 97 -8.43 -20.56 4.91
C SER A 97 -7.04 -20.84 5.50
N ARG A 98 -6.02 -20.10 5.04
CA ARG A 98 -4.64 -20.15 5.55
C ARG A 98 -4.27 -18.96 6.42
N HIS A 99 -5.19 -18.02 6.60
CA HIS A 99 -5.02 -16.93 7.54
C HIS A 99 -5.28 -17.44 8.96
N PHE A 100 -4.38 -17.08 9.87
CA PHE A 100 -4.52 -17.29 11.30
C PHE A 100 -4.15 -16.00 12.00
N PRO A 101 -4.75 -15.72 13.18
CA PRO A 101 -4.38 -14.58 13.99
C PRO A 101 -2.87 -14.52 14.22
N CYS A 102 -2.33 -13.31 14.04
CA CYS A 102 -0.91 -13.04 14.19
C CYS A 102 -0.43 -13.35 15.60
N LYS A 103 0.52 -14.27 15.75
CA LYS A 103 1.24 -14.49 17.00
C LYS A 103 2.28 -13.39 17.26
N ASP A 104 2.99 -13.01 16.20
CA ASP A 104 3.92 -11.87 16.20
C ASP A 104 3.36 -10.75 15.34
N HIS A 105 2.91 -9.68 15.99
CA HIS A 105 2.37 -8.50 15.32
C HIS A 105 3.40 -7.75 14.47
N LEU A 106 4.68 -7.76 14.85
CA LEU A 106 5.74 -7.12 14.08
C LEU A 106 6.01 -7.92 12.80
N GLN A 107 6.08 -9.24 12.91
CA GLN A 107 6.21 -10.13 11.76
C GLN A 107 5.07 -9.94 10.76
N CYS A 108 3.83 -9.87 11.25
CA CYS A 108 2.67 -9.61 10.40
C CYS A 108 2.72 -8.24 9.70
N LYS A 109 3.09 -7.18 10.41
CA LYS A 109 3.27 -5.85 9.79
C LYS A 109 4.34 -5.91 8.70
N ARG A 110 5.49 -6.52 8.99
CA ARG A 110 6.58 -6.73 8.02
C ARG A 110 6.14 -7.55 6.82
N PHE A 111 5.32 -8.58 7.01
CA PHE A 111 4.77 -9.39 5.93
C PHE A 111 3.86 -8.59 5.00
N VAL A 112 3.00 -7.73 5.56
CA VAL A 112 2.17 -6.81 4.74
C VAL A 112 3.05 -5.88 3.91
N VAL A 113 4.09 -5.28 4.50
CA VAL A 113 5.04 -4.45 3.73
C VAL A 113 5.74 -5.25 2.64
N TYR A 114 6.28 -6.42 3.00
CA TYR A 114 6.97 -7.32 2.07
C TYR A 114 6.10 -7.66 0.85
N MET A 115 4.84 -8.06 1.07
CA MET A 115 3.93 -8.41 -0.01
C MET A 115 3.62 -7.23 -0.94
N LEU A 116 3.40 -6.05 -0.36
CA LEU A 116 3.08 -4.86 -1.14
C LEU A 116 4.31 -4.36 -1.92
N ASP A 117 5.50 -4.36 -1.31
CA ASP A 117 6.76 -4.00 -1.98
C ASP A 117 7.05 -4.96 -3.15
N LYS A 118 6.79 -6.27 -2.98
CA LYS A 118 6.89 -7.25 -4.08
C LYS A 118 5.87 -7.00 -5.19
N ALA A 119 4.63 -6.65 -4.84
CA ALA A 119 3.60 -6.33 -5.83
C ALA A 119 3.98 -5.08 -6.64
N VAL A 120 4.46 -4.03 -5.96
CA VAL A 120 4.96 -2.80 -6.59
C VAL A 120 6.15 -3.06 -7.50
N ALA A 121 7.16 -3.79 -7.02
CA ALA A 121 8.33 -4.13 -7.83
C ALA A 121 7.95 -4.89 -9.10
N ARG A 122 6.87 -5.68 -9.05
CA ARG A 122 6.33 -6.39 -10.22
C ARG A 122 5.56 -5.48 -11.18
N ALA A 123 4.83 -4.47 -10.67
CA ALA A 123 4.20 -3.44 -11.50
C ALA A 123 5.24 -2.57 -12.22
N ILE A 124 6.31 -2.18 -11.54
CA ILE A 124 7.35 -1.28 -12.07
C ILE A 124 8.14 -1.93 -13.22
N LYS A 125 8.26 -3.27 -13.25
CA LYS A 125 8.92 -3.96 -14.35
C LYS A 125 8.26 -3.74 -15.72
N GLU A 126 7.00 -3.29 -15.76
CA GLU A 126 6.26 -3.06 -17.00
C GLU A 126 5.68 -1.63 -17.12
N HIS A 127 5.77 -0.78 -16.08
CA HIS A 127 5.15 0.56 -16.05
C HIS A 127 5.96 1.63 -15.30
N GLU A 128 5.67 2.90 -15.59
CA GLU A 128 6.26 4.07 -14.92
C GLU A 128 6.02 4.07 -13.39
N ILE A 129 7.04 4.47 -12.63
CA ILE A 129 7.01 4.59 -11.17
C ILE A 129 6.02 5.69 -10.78
N GLY A 130 4.81 5.31 -10.38
CA GLY A 130 3.79 6.21 -9.84
C GLY A 130 2.34 5.93 -10.19
N ASN A 131 2.06 4.89 -10.97
CA ASN A 131 0.72 4.36 -11.22
C ASN A 131 0.55 2.92 -10.72
N GLU A 132 1.16 2.60 -9.58
CA GLU A 132 1.15 1.27 -8.98
C GLU A 132 -0.23 0.97 -8.41
N LYS A 133 -1.07 0.37 -9.24
CA LYS A 133 -2.29 -0.31 -8.83
C LYS A 133 -2.00 -1.80 -8.80
N PHE A 134 -2.68 -2.51 -7.92
CA PHE A 134 -2.62 -3.96 -7.83
C PHE A 134 -4.03 -4.48 -7.58
N ILE A 135 -4.26 -5.74 -7.94
CA ILE A 135 -5.53 -6.43 -7.73
C ILE A 135 -5.33 -7.41 -6.59
N VAL A 136 -6.22 -7.39 -5.58
CA VAL A 136 -6.24 -8.41 -4.53
C VAL A 136 -7.47 -9.29 -4.72
N LEU A 137 -7.23 -10.58 -4.93
CA LEU A 137 -8.26 -11.62 -4.94
C LEU A 137 -8.23 -12.36 -3.60
N VAL A 138 -9.32 -12.29 -2.84
CA VAL A 138 -9.43 -13.01 -1.57
C VAL A 138 -10.23 -14.29 -1.79
N ASP A 139 -9.55 -15.43 -1.72
CA ASP A 139 -10.15 -16.75 -1.77
C ASP A 139 -10.68 -17.13 -0.38
N LEU A 140 -12.01 -17.09 -0.25
CA LEU A 140 -12.72 -17.44 0.99
C LEU A 140 -13.16 -18.90 1.03
N ARG A 141 -12.79 -19.72 0.04
CA ARG A 141 -13.10 -21.16 0.07
C ARG A 141 -12.43 -21.81 1.28
N GLN A 142 -13.19 -22.64 1.99
CA GLN A 142 -12.76 -23.33 3.21
C GLN A 142 -12.40 -22.39 4.37
N LEU A 143 -12.87 -21.13 4.35
CA LEU A 143 -12.76 -20.26 5.51
C LEU A 143 -13.61 -20.83 6.66
N THR A 144 -13.02 -20.94 7.84
CA THR A 144 -13.71 -21.40 9.05
C THR A 144 -13.49 -20.41 10.20
N TYR A 145 -14.21 -20.57 11.31
CA TYR A 145 -14.11 -19.66 12.47
C TYR A 145 -12.68 -19.50 13.01
N LYS A 146 -11.84 -20.54 12.96
CA LYS A 146 -10.43 -20.47 13.40
C LYS A 146 -9.58 -19.50 12.56
N ASN A 147 -10.02 -19.19 11.35
CA ASN A 147 -9.35 -18.29 10.42
C ASN A 147 -9.88 -16.86 10.50
N PHE A 148 -11.01 -16.64 11.19
CA PHE A 148 -11.65 -15.34 11.24
C PHE A 148 -10.96 -14.44 12.28
N ASP A 149 -10.20 -13.46 11.78
CA ASP A 149 -9.49 -12.47 12.61
C ASP A 149 -9.95 -11.04 12.25
N PRO A 150 -11.04 -10.54 12.85
CA PRO A 150 -11.55 -9.21 12.56
C PRO A 150 -10.56 -8.11 12.98
N ARG A 151 -9.75 -8.34 14.03
CA ARG A 151 -8.72 -7.39 14.48
C ARG A 151 -7.57 -7.33 13.49
N GLY A 152 -7.11 -8.48 13.00
CA GLY A 152 -6.12 -8.60 11.94
C GLY A 152 -6.54 -7.86 10.67
N LEU A 153 -7.81 -8.00 10.26
CA LEU A 153 -8.34 -7.29 9.10
C LEU A 153 -8.35 -5.76 9.30
N ILE A 154 -8.82 -5.27 10.45
CA ILE A 154 -8.82 -3.83 10.76
C ILE A 154 -7.38 -3.29 10.74
N ASN A 155 -6.46 -3.99 11.40
CA ASN A 155 -5.05 -3.60 11.46
C ASN A 155 -4.41 -3.58 10.07
N ALA A 156 -4.70 -4.58 9.22
CA ALA A 156 -4.21 -4.60 7.85
C ALA A 156 -4.72 -3.41 7.04
N VAL A 157 -6.01 -3.06 7.17
CA VAL A 157 -6.61 -1.90 6.49
C VAL A 157 -6.00 -0.59 6.96
N GLN A 158 -5.85 -0.39 8.28
CA GLN A 158 -5.21 0.78 8.84
C GLN A 158 -3.75 0.91 8.38
N PHE A 159 -3.02 -0.20 8.36
CA PHE A 159 -1.63 -0.22 7.92
C PHE A 159 -1.50 0.08 6.42
N MET A 160 -2.39 -0.46 5.57
CA MET A 160 -2.44 -0.13 4.14
C MET A 160 -2.74 1.35 3.87
N GLN A 161 -3.56 2.01 4.71
CA GLN A 161 -3.82 3.45 4.61
C GLN A 161 -2.59 4.31 4.86
N VAL A 162 -1.69 3.85 5.74
CA VAL A 162 -0.44 4.55 6.06
C VAL A 162 0.60 4.39 4.94
N ILE A 163 0.65 3.22 4.29
CA ILE A 163 1.77 2.86 3.41
C ILE A 163 1.53 3.26 1.96
N PHE A 164 0.33 3.03 1.43
CA PHE A 164 0.16 2.95 -0.03
C PHE A 164 -0.72 4.02 -0.65
N LEU A 165 -1.19 5.01 0.14
CA LEU A 165 -2.18 5.96 -0.36
C LEU A 165 -3.30 5.22 -1.11
N VAL A 166 -3.74 4.08 -0.56
CA VAL A 166 -4.76 3.28 -1.23
C VAL A 166 -6.01 4.14 -1.24
N TYR A 167 -6.25 4.79 -2.37
CA TYR A 167 -7.56 5.29 -2.67
C TYR A 167 -8.46 4.08 -2.73
N PHE A 168 -9.27 4.03 -1.70
CA PHE A 168 -10.08 2.91 -1.32
C PHE A 168 -11.22 2.78 -2.34
N PHE A 169 -10.97 2.10 -3.45
CA PHE A 169 -12.02 1.75 -4.42
C PHE A 169 -12.99 0.68 -3.88
N LEU A 170 -12.62 -0.04 -2.80
CA LEU A 170 -13.53 -0.97 -2.11
C LEU A 170 -14.61 -0.29 -1.23
N LEU A 171 -14.36 0.90 -0.64
CA LEU A 171 -15.24 1.52 0.37
C LEU A 171 -16.31 2.35 -0.33
N THR A 172 -16.00 2.90 -1.50
CA THR A 172 -16.98 3.61 -2.32
C THR A 172 -18.02 2.65 -2.90
N LYS A 173 -17.68 1.40 -3.23
CA LYS A 173 -18.68 0.39 -3.63
C LYS A 173 -19.44 -0.20 -2.45
N ILE A 174 -18.79 -0.46 -1.31
CA ILE A 174 -19.47 -1.00 -0.13
C ILE A 174 -20.44 0.05 0.46
N LYS A 175 -20.04 1.32 0.59
CA LYS A 175 -20.97 2.39 1.01
C LYS A 175 -22.13 2.60 0.01
N ARG A 176 -21.89 2.45 -1.30
CA ARG A 176 -22.97 2.55 -2.32
C ARG A 176 -23.92 1.35 -2.34
N LYS A 177 -23.50 0.18 -1.83
CA LYS A 177 -24.36 -1.02 -1.73
C LYS A 177 -25.08 -1.15 -0.38
N ILE A 178 -24.63 -0.46 0.67
CA ILE A 178 -25.25 -0.49 2.00
C ILE A 178 -26.27 0.66 2.18
N VAL A 179 -26.21 1.71 1.34
CA VAL A 179 -27.15 2.85 1.35
C VAL A 179 -28.10 2.80 0.15
N LYS A 180 -28.51 1.60 -0.26
CA LYS A 180 -29.63 1.38 -1.18
C LYS A 180 -30.47 0.22 -0.71
#